data_AF-A0A0F9XCG3-F1
#
_entry.id   AF-A0A0F9XCG3-F1
#
_cell.length_a   1.000
_cell.length_b   1.000
_cell.length_c   1.000
_cell.angle_alpha   90.00
_cell.angle_beta   90.00
_cell.angle_gamma   90.00
#
_symmetry.space_group_name_H-M   'P 1'
#
loop_
_entity.id
_entity.type
_entity.pdbx_description
1 polymer ?
#
loop_
_entity_poly.entity_id
_entity_poly.type
_entity_poly.pdbx_seq_one_letter_code
_entity_poly.pdbx_strand_id
1 'polypeptide(L)'
;MVRKRARNRCCGRVRTTLYCPDCGKPQTQNDIDGLMRYVHGMVSKSQGWLDNAKAADVNRPWQIEKAQERLDKWMGWCKALLKLIKKARD
;
A
#
# COMPACT_ATOMS: atom_id res chain seq x y z
N MET A 1 21.43 -13.88 -11.44
CA MET A 1 20.33 -13.56 -10.49
C MET A 1 19.97 -12.09 -10.59
N VAL A 2 18.90 -11.75 -11.32
CA VAL A 2 18.44 -10.36 -11.47
C VAL A 2 17.82 -9.94 -10.14
N ARG A 3 18.60 -9.24 -9.30
CA ARG A 3 18.10 -8.61 -8.07
C ARG A 3 16.98 -7.67 -8.50
N LYS A 4 15.71 -8.02 -8.24
CA LYS A 4 14.57 -7.11 -8.41
C LYS A 4 14.87 -5.88 -7.57
N ARG A 5 15.46 -4.83 -8.16
CA ARG A 5 15.63 -3.53 -7.50
C ARG A 5 14.24 -3.12 -7.06
N ALA A 6 14.03 -2.92 -5.76
CA ALA A 6 12.79 -2.34 -5.27
C ALA A 6 12.56 -1.06 -6.07
N ARG A 7 11.45 -0.99 -6.82
CA ARG A 7 11.13 0.06 -7.80
C ARG A 7 10.83 1.42 -7.15
N ASN A 8 11.46 1.69 -6.02
CA ASN A 8 11.28 2.87 -5.19
C ASN A 8 12.57 3.19 -4.42
N ARG A 9 13.75 2.73 -4.86
CA ARG A 9 15.01 3.11 -4.22
C ARG A 9 15.60 4.37 -4.84
N CYS A 10 15.93 5.35 -4.01
CA CYS A 10 16.70 6.52 -4.38
C CYS A 10 17.74 6.80 -3.30
N CYS A 11 18.94 7.23 -3.68
CA CYS A 11 20.07 7.40 -2.77
C CYS A 11 20.34 6.15 -1.89
N GLY A 12 20.10 4.95 -2.43
CA GLY A 12 20.31 3.68 -1.71
C GLY A 12 19.19 3.28 -0.73
N ARG A 13 18.24 4.17 -0.43
CA ARG A 13 17.13 3.93 0.52
C ARG A 13 15.81 3.69 -0.20
N VAL A 14 14.91 2.90 0.41
CA VAL A 14 13.54 2.77 -0.08
C VAL A 14 12.80 4.08 0.23
N ARG A 15 12.27 4.73 -0.81
CA ARG A 15 11.43 5.92 -0.69
C ARG A 15 10.08 5.55 -0.12
N THR A 16 9.71 6.22 0.95
CA THR A 16 8.40 6.13 1.61
C THR A 16 7.55 7.38 1.38
N THR A 17 8.12 8.41 0.74
CA THR A 17 7.53 9.73 0.51
C THR A 17 7.62 10.13 -0.96
N LEU A 18 6.81 11.12 -1.39
CA LEU A 18 6.76 11.64 -2.77
C LEU A 18 8.07 12.28 -3.24
N TYR A 19 8.98 12.59 -2.31
CA TYR A 19 10.29 13.18 -2.58
C TYR A 19 11.35 12.36 -1.87
N CYS A 20 12.55 12.28 -2.44
CA CYS A 20 13.70 11.74 -1.71
C CYS A 20 14.13 12.75 -0.63
N PRO A 21 14.27 12.32 0.63
CA PRO A 21 14.77 13.19 1.69
C PRO A 21 16.23 13.60 1.46
N ASP A 22 17.03 12.79 0.77
CA ASP A 22 18.46 13.05 0.59
C ASP A 22 18.77 13.94 -0.64
N CYS A 23 18.11 13.70 -1.78
CA CYS A 23 18.41 14.42 -3.03
C CYS A 23 17.26 15.31 -3.55
N GLY A 24 16.13 15.39 -2.84
CA GLY A 24 14.98 16.21 -3.21
C GLY A 24 14.24 15.78 -4.49
N LYS A 25 14.77 14.82 -5.27
CA LYS A 25 14.15 14.39 -6.53
C LYS A 25 12.72 13.90 -6.27
N PRO A 26 11.72 14.38 -7.04
CA PRO A 26 10.36 13.87 -6.93
C PRO A 26 10.28 12.39 -7.33
N GLN A 27 9.26 11.68 -6.87
CA GLN A 27 8.88 10.39 -7.41
C GLN A 27 8.39 10.56 -8.84
N THR A 28 8.77 9.63 -9.71
CA THR A 28 8.25 9.59 -11.08
C THR A 28 6.83 9.03 -11.08
N GLN A 29 6.06 9.27 -12.13
CA GLN A 29 4.73 8.66 -12.29
C GLN A 29 4.79 7.12 -12.18
N ASN A 30 5.87 6.50 -12.67
CA ASN A 30 6.10 5.05 -12.55
C ASN A 30 6.27 4.57 -11.09
N ASP A 31 6.87 5.39 -10.22
CA ASP A 31 7.07 5.08 -8.81
C ASP A 31 5.73 5.15 -8.04
N ILE A 32 4.92 6.16 -8.37
CA ILE A 32 3.57 6.36 -7.84
C ILE A 32 2.65 5.22 -8.28
N ASP A 33 2.68 4.85 -9.56
CA ASP A 33 1.91 3.73 -10.10
C ASP A 33 2.35 2.40 -9.45
N GLY A 34 3.65 2.24 -9.19
CA GLY A 34 4.20 1.11 -8.45
C GLY A 34 3.68 1.04 -7.00
N LEU A 35 3.60 2.18 -6.32
CA LEU A 35 3.07 2.29 -4.96
C LEU A 35 1.56 2.01 -4.92
N MET A 36 0.81 2.53 -5.90
CA MET A 36 -0.63 2.25 -6.06
C MET A 36 -0.90 0.77 -6.29
N ARG A 37 -0.15 0.12 -7.20
CA ARG A 37 -0.25 -1.34 -7.42
C ARG A 37 0.04 -2.12 -6.15
N TYR A 38 1.04 -1.70 -5.38
CA TYR A 38 1.37 -2.35 -4.11
C TYR A 38 0.22 -2.24 -3.11
N VAL A 39 -0.32 -1.03 -2.90
CA VAL A 39 -1.44 -0.80 -1.97
C VAL A 39 -2.68 -1.56 -2.41
N HIS A 40 -3.03 -1.56 -3.69
CA HIS A 40 -4.13 -2.36 -4.22
C HIS A 40 -3.93 -3.85 -3.97
N GLY A 41 -2.72 -4.37 -4.16
CA GLY A 41 -2.38 -5.76 -3.83
C GLY A 41 -2.56 -6.07 -2.34
N MET A 42 -2.21 -5.14 -1.46
CA MET A 42 -2.40 -5.30 -0.01
C MET A 42 -3.87 -5.24 0.41
N VAL A 43 -4.69 -4.40 -0.24
CA VAL A 43 -6.15 -4.38 -0.05
C VAL A 43 -6.75 -5.73 -0.45
N SER A 44 -6.45 -6.21 -1.65
CA SER A 44 -6.94 -7.51 -2.14
C SER A 44 -6.53 -8.67 -1.23
N LYS A 45 -5.27 -8.68 -0.76
CA LYS A 45 -4.79 -9.69 0.19
C LYS A 45 -5.51 -9.61 1.55
N SER A 46 -5.75 -8.41 2.05
CA SER A 46 -6.44 -8.21 3.32
C SER A 46 -7.93 -8.57 3.23
N GLN A 47 -8.56 -8.33 2.08
CA GLN A 47 -9.91 -8.80 1.78
C GLN A 47 -9.98 -10.33 1.82
N GLY A 48 -9.04 -11.03 1.16
CA GLY A 48 -8.98 -12.49 1.22
C GLY A 48 -8.78 -13.03 2.64
N TRP A 49 -8.06 -12.31 3.51
CA TRP A 49 -7.97 -12.67 4.93
C TRP A 49 -9.29 -12.48 5.68
N LEU A 50 -10.03 -11.42 5.40
CA LEU A 50 -11.35 -11.20 5.95
C LEU A 50 -12.33 -12.28 5.49
N ASP A 51 -12.31 -12.63 4.21
CA ASP A 51 -13.18 -13.66 3.64
C ASP A 51 -12.87 -15.03 4.26
N ASN A 52 -11.59 -15.36 4.41
CA ASN A 52 -11.16 -16.57 5.11
C ASN A 52 -11.55 -16.55 6.59
N ALA A 53 -11.44 -15.42 7.28
CA ALA A 53 -11.84 -15.29 8.69
C ALA A 53 -13.37 -15.46 8.85
N LYS A 54 -14.17 -14.97 7.90
CA LYS A 54 -15.62 -15.19 7.86
C LYS A 54 -15.98 -16.64 7.55
N ALA A 55 -15.19 -17.33 6.73
CA ALA A 55 -15.41 -18.72 6.37
C ALA A 55 -14.92 -19.72 7.44
N ALA A 56 -13.89 -19.37 8.23
CA ALA A 56 -13.22 -20.26 9.19
C ALA A 56 -13.93 -20.38 10.56
N ASP A 57 -15.25 -20.31 10.57
CA ASP A 57 -16.14 -20.52 11.73
C ASP A 57 -16.38 -19.29 12.64
N VAL A 58 -17.67 -19.04 12.94
CA VAL A 58 -18.26 -17.79 13.47
C VAL A 58 -17.89 -17.51 14.93
N ASN A 59 -17.27 -18.48 15.61
CA ASN A 59 -16.92 -18.42 17.03
C ASN A 59 -15.67 -17.57 17.36
N ARG A 60 -15.09 -16.89 16.37
CA ARG A 60 -13.91 -16.00 16.56
C ARG A 60 -14.15 -14.61 15.98
N PRO A 61 -15.13 -13.84 16.48
CA PRO A 61 -15.44 -12.50 15.99
C PRO A 61 -14.24 -11.55 16.02
N TRP A 62 -13.37 -11.69 17.02
CA TRP A 62 -12.11 -10.93 17.12
C TRP A 62 -11.15 -11.13 15.94
N GLN A 63 -11.20 -12.28 15.25
CA GLN A 63 -10.41 -12.53 14.04
C GLN A 63 -10.98 -11.78 12.84
N ILE A 64 -12.31 -11.71 12.73
CA ILE A 64 -13.01 -10.92 11.71
C ILE A 64 -12.73 -9.43 11.93
N GLU A 65 -12.83 -8.95 13.18
CA GLU A 65 -12.51 -7.56 13.54
C GLU A 65 -11.05 -7.21 13.18
N LYS A 66 -10.07 -8.03 13.60
CA LYS A 66 -8.66 -7.80 13.24
C LYS A 66 -8.41 -7.80 11.73
N ALA A 67 -9.10 -8.66 10.98
CA ALA A 67 -8.98 -8.69 9.53
C ALA A 67 -9.62 -7.45 8.88
N GLN A 68 -10.76 -7.00 9.42
CA GLN A 68 -11.46 -5.79 8.99
C GLN A 68 -10.61 -4.53 9.27
N GLU A 69 -10.08 -4.37 10.48
CA GLU A 69 -9.19 -3.25 10.83
C GLU A 69 -7.98 -3.14 9.88
N ARG A 70 -7.43 -4.30 9.50
CA ARG A 70 -6.31 -4.37 8.57
C ARG A 70 -6.70 -3.93 7.17
N LEU A 71 -7.86 -4.37 6.70
CA LEU A 71 -8.43 -3.94 5.42
C LEU A 71 -8.67 -2.42 5.42
N ASP A 72 -9.29 -1.90 6.47
CA ASP A 72 -9.61 -0.48 6.62
C ASP A 72 -8.34 0.37 6.62
N LYS A 73 -7.28 -0.08 7.30
CA LYS A 73 -5.98 0.57 7.25
C LYS A 73 -5.47 0.70 5.82
N TRP A 74 -5.44 -0.39 5.04
CA TRP A 74 -4.96 -0.35 3.65
C TRP A 74 -5.87 0.46 2.72
N MET A 75 -7.19 0.43 2.92
CA MET A 75 -8.12 1.32 2.22
C MET A 75 -7.87 2.79 2.56
N GLY A 76 -7.55 3.11 3.81
CA GLY A 76 -7.15 4.44 4.24
C GLY A 76 -5.88 4.92 3.52
N TRP A 77 -4.86 4.07 3.42
CA TRP A 77 -3.66 4.36 2.62
C TRP A 77 -3.98 4.59 1.15
N CYS A 78 -4.87 3.79 0.56
CA CYS A 78 -5.31 3.96 -0.83
C CYS A 78 -5.97 5.33 -1.05
N LYS A 79 -6.89 5.73 -0.17
CA LYS A 79 -7.55 7.05 -0.23
C LYS A 79 -6.55 8.20 -0.06
N ALA A 80 -5.62 8.09 0.89
CA ALA A 80 -4.59 9.09 1.12
C ALA A 80 -3.69 9.27 -0.10
N LEU A 81 -3.28 8.16 -0.73
CA LEU A 81 -2.50 8.17 -1.96
C LEU A 81 -3.24 8.79 -3.13
N LEU A 82 -4.49 8.41 -3.35
CA LEU A 82 -5.32 9.02 -4.39
C LEU A 82 -5.46 10.54 -4.20
N LYS A 83 -5.60 11.00 -2.95
CA LYS A 83 -5.65 12.43 -2.63
C LYS A 83 -4.34 13.15 -2.96
N LEU A 84 -3.21 12.54 -2.62
CA LEU A 84 -1.87 13.07 -2.93
C LEU A 84 -1.63 13.15 -4.44
N ILE A 85 -2.04 12.12 -5.19
CA ILE A 85 -1.91 12.08 -6.65
C ILE A 85 -2.75 13.18 -7.30
N LYS A 86 -4.00 13.36 -6.85
CA LYS A 86 -4.86 14.46 -7.33
C LYS A 86 -4.21 15.82 -7.06
N LYS A 87 -3.75 16.06 -5.84
CA LYS A 87 -3.09 17.32 -5.45
C LYS A 87 -1.79 17.59 -6.23
N ALA A 88 -1.10 16.56 -6.70
CA ALA A 88 0.11 16.72 -7.51
C ALA A 88 -0.18 17.00 -9.00
N ARG A 89 -1.43 16.84 -9.44
CA ARG A 89 -1.87 17.10 -10.82
C ARG A 89 -2.56 18.46 -11.00
N ASP A 90 -3.11 19.02 -9.92
CA ASP A 90 -3.64 20.39 -9.85
C ASP A 90 -2.49 21.40 -9.61
#